data_AF-A0A2T0VWH2-F1
#
_entry.id   AF-A0A2T0VWH2-F1
#
_cell.length_a   1.000
_cell.length_b   1.000
_cell.length_c   1.000
_cell.angle_alpha   90.00
_cell.angle_beta   90.00
_cell.angle_gamma   90.00
#
_symmetry.space_group_name_H-M   'P 1'
#
loop_
_entity.id
_entity.type
_entity.pdbx_description
1 polymer ?
#
loop_
_entity_poly.entity_id
_entity_poly.type
_entity_poly.pdbx_seq_one_letter_code
_entity_poly.pdbx_strand_id
1 'polypeptide(L)'
;MTIVATYEGIVKSTLMEYASKVHPKYLKYVEGDFHKSNARISGDDLKAYSVRFGLSRWEHAEAPKNATTYHRIIAERRPVVERRFRKDMMGSYTNLFQWRNAYAHERSTSATLLDVYESHRVAQYVVGSFVKAFEEG
;
A
#
# COMPACT_ATOMS: atom_id res chain seq x y z
N MET A 1 -7.45 15.74 5.82
CA MET A 1 -7.10 14.62 4.92
C MET A 1 -5.62 14.26 5.10
N THR A 2 -5.27 13.72 6.27
CA THR A 2 -3.87 13.45 6.66
C THR A 2 -3.52 11.98 6.48
N ILE A 3 -4.47 11.07 6.71
CA ILE A 3 -4.27 9.61 6.67
C ILE A 3 -3.69 9.13 5.34
N VAL A 4 -4.27 9.57 4.21
CA VAL A 4 -3.81 9.16 2.89
C VAL A 4 -2.38 9.67 2.62
N ALA A 5 -2.09 10.93 2.96
CA ALA A 5 -0.74 11.48 2.83
C ALA A 5 0.26 10.74 3.73
N THR A 6 -0.16 10.34 4.94
CA THR A 6 0.65 9.49 5.82
C THR A 6 0.93 8.14 5.19
N TYR A 7 -0.06 7.48 4.57
CA TYR A 7 0.15 6.20 3.89
C TYR A 7 1.07 6.33 2.67
N GLU A 8 0.88 7.37 1.86
CA GLU A 8 1.78 7.69 0.75
C GLU A 8 3.21 7.93 1.25
N GLY A 9 3.36 8.67 2.35
CA GLY A 9 4.64 8.92 3.01
C GLY A 9 5.29 7.63 3.47
N ILE A 10 4.58 6.76 4.18
CA ILE A 10 5.10 5.46 4.65
C ILE A 10 5.57 4.62 3.47
N VAL A 11 4.76 4.46 2.43
CA VAL A 11 5.14 3.67 1.25
C VAL A 11 6.41 4.23 0.57
N LYS A 12 6.46 5.55 0.36
CA LYS A 12 7.64 6.21 -0.23
C LYS A 12 8.88 6.02 0.64
N SER A 13 8.77 6.22 1.95
CA SER A 13 9.86 6.02 2.89
C SER A 13 10.36 4.58 2.90
N THR A 14 9.48 3.58 2.90
CA THR A 14 9.86 2.16 2.83
C THR A 14 10.65 1.85 1.56
N LEU A 15 10.20 2.37 0.41
CA LEU A 15 10.86 2.14 -0.87
C LEU A 15 12.22 2.84 -0.97
N MET A 16 12.31 4.08 -0.45
CA MET A 16 13.58 4.80 -0.36
C MET A 16 14.55 4.10 0.59
N GLU A 17 14.08 3.65 1.75
CA GLU A 17 14.90 2.92 2.72
C GLU A 17 15.46 1.64 2.09
N TYR A 18 14.60 0.84 1.46
CA TYR A 18 15.05 -0.37 0.76
C TYR A 18 16.03 -0.05 -0.36
N ALA A 19 15.75 0.95 -1.20
CA ALA A 19 16.65 1.35 -2.29
C ALA A 19 18.02 1.80 -1.77
N SER A 20 18.07 2.47 -0.62
CA SER A 20 19.31 2.93 0.02
C SER A 20 20.20 1.76 0.47
N LYS A 21 19.60 0.65 0.92
CA LYS A 21 20.30 -0.59 1.29
C LYS A 21 20.91 -1.30 0.07
N VAL A 22 20.28 -1.18 -1.09
CA VAL A 22 20.76 -1.80 -2.34
C VAL A 22 21.92 -1.02 -2.94
N HIS A 23 21.72 0.26 -3.30
CA HIS A 23 22.78 1.09 -3.89
C HIS A 23 22.40 2.59 -3.93
N PRO A 24 23.33 3.53 -3.64
CA PRO A 24 23.04 4.98 -3.65
C PRO A 24 22.52 5.54 -4.99
N LYS A 25 22.98 4.98 -6.12
CA LYS A 25 22.46 5.38 -7.45
C LYS A 25 21.01 4.95 -7.66
N TYR A 26 20.62 3.81 -7.10
CA TYR A 26 19.25 3.30 -7.20
C TYR A 26 18.31 4.15 -6.33
N LEU A 27 18.75 4.53 -5.12
CA LEU A 27 18.04 5.52 -4.30
C LEU A 27 17.73 6.81 -5.07
N LYS A 28 18.73 7.44 -5.70
CA LYS A 28 18.53 8.68 -6.47
C LYS A 28 17.52 8.52 -7.61
N TYR A 29 17.51 7.36 -8.26
CA TYR A 29 16.53 7.05 -9.30
C TYR A 29 15.11 6.98 -8.72
N VAL A 30 14.93 6.27 -7.61
CA VAL A 30 13.65 6.12 -6.91
C VAL A 30 13.14 7.46 -6.36
N GLU A 31 14.01 8.27 -5.76
CA GLU A 31 13.68 9.64 -5.31
C GLU A 31 13.18 10.52 -6.47
N GLY A 32 13.86 10.46 -7.61
CA GLY A 32 13.49 11.22 -8.80
C GLY A 32 12.14 10.81 -9.39
N ASP A 33 11.76 9.53 -9.28
CA ASP A 33 10.46 9.03 -9.73
C ASP A 33 9.33 9.50 -8.79
N PHE A 34 9.54 9.43 -7.47
CA PHE A 34 8.54 9.87 -6.49
C PHE A 34 8.36 11.38 -6.40
N HIS A 35 9.39 12.17 -6.74
CA HIS A 35 9.26 13.63 -6.79
C HIS A 35 8.32 14.08 -7.92
N LYS A 36 8.23 13.30 -9.01
CA LYS A 36 7.33 13.56 -10.14
C LYS A 36 5.91 13.03 -9.91
N SER A 37 5.72 12.16 -8.92
CA SER A 37 4.46 11.47 -8.67
C SER A 37 3.71 12.04 -7.47
N ASN A 38 2.72 12.90 -7.78
CA ASN A 38 1.58 13.22 -6.91
C ASN A 38 0.43 12.20 -7.08
N ALA A 39 0.70 11.05 -7.70
CA ALA A 39 -0.32 10.08 -8.00
C ALA A 39 -0.69 9.28 -6.75
N ARG A 40 -1.99 9.03 -6.63
CA ARG A 40 -2.58 8.06 -5.71
C ARG A 40 -1.85 6.72 -5.84
N ILE A 41 -1.26 6.24 -4.75
CA ILE A 41 -0.69 4.89 -4.69
C ILE A 41 -1.85 3.91 -4.48
N SER A 42 -2.21 3.19 -5.54
CA SER A 42 -3.24 2.16 -5.50
C SER A 42 -2.73 0.85 -4.89
N GLY A 43 -3.65 -0.05 -4.55
CA GLY A 43 -3.28 -1.39 -4.10
C GLY A 43 -2.52 -2.19 -5.17
N ASP A 44 -2.75 -1.91 -6.45
CA ASP A 44 -2.01 -2.56 -7.54
C ASP A 44 -0.63 -1.97 -7.74
N ASP A 45 -0.44 -0.68 -7.44
CA ASP A 45 0.89 -0.07 -7.40
C ASP A 45 1.76 -0.74 -6.32
N LEU A 46 1.20 -1.03 -5.14
CA LEU A 46 1.94 -1.76 -4.08
C LEU A 46 2.40 -3.14 -4.56
N LYS A 47 1.54 -3.87 -5.27
CA LYS A 47 1.91 -5.17 -5.88
C LYS A 47 2.99 -4.98 -6.94
N ALA A 48 2.84 -4.00 -7.83
CA ALA A 48 3.82 -3.72 -8.87
C ALA A 48 5.18 -3.32 -8.29
N TYR A 49 5.21 -2.50 -7.24
CA TYR A 49 6.44 -2.13 -6.53
C TYR A 49 7.12 -3.35 -5.93
N SER A 50 6.37 -4.26 -5.30
CA SER A 50 6.97 -5.49 -4.75
C SER A 50 7.70 -6.32 -5.81
N VAL A 51 7.20 -6.34 -7.05
CA VAL A 51 7.84 -7.03 -8.18
C VAL A 51 9.03 -6.23 -8.71
N ARG A 52 8.88 -4.91 -8.93
CA ARG A 52 9.93 -4.04 -9.50
C ARG A 52 11.15 -3.90 -8.58
N PHE A 53 10.94 -3.91 -7.27
CA PHE A 53 12.00 -3.87 -6.27
C PHE A 53 12.59 -5.24 -5.96
N GLY A 54 12.09 -6.29 -6.63
CA GLY A 54 12.69 -7.62 -6.60
C GLY A 54 12.51 -8.36 -5.28
N LEU A 55 11.41 -8.12 -4.56
CA LEU A 55 11.12 -8.92 -3.35
C LEU A 55 11.06 -10.41 -3.69
N SER A 56 11.42 -11.24 -2.71
CA SER A 56 11.49 -12.70 -2.90
C SER A 56 10.21 -13.27 -3.50
N ARG A 57 10.37 -14.24 -4.40
CA ARG A 57 9.24 -14.88 -5.07
C ARG A 57 8.41 -15.68 -4.07
N TRP A 58 7.09 -15.68 -4.25
CA TRP A 58 6.23 -16.61 -3.54
C TRP A 58 6.28 -17.99 -4.23
N GLU A 59 6.95 -18.95 -3.58
CA GLU A 59 7.25 -20.28 -4.17
C GLU A 59 6.15 -21.33 -3.99
N HIS A 60 4.97 -20.97 -3.48
CA HIS A 60 3.89 -21.93 -3.26
C HIS A 60 3.25 -22.37 -4.58
N ALA A 61 2.80 -23.63 -4.66
CA ALA A 61 2.22 -24.21 -5.88
C ALA A 61 0.99 -23.46 -6.41
N GLU A 62 0.22 -22.84 -5.51
CA GLU A 62 -0.97 -22.05 -5.82
C GLU A 62 -0.67 -20.54 -6.00
N ALA A 63 0.59 -20.12 -5.90
CA ALA A 63 0.95 -18.72 -6.01
C ALA A 63 0.67 -18.19 -7.42
N PRO A 64 0.08 -16.98 -7.56
CA PRO A 64 -0.07 -16.33 -8.85
C PRO A 64 1.29 -16.16 -9.55
N LYS A 65 1.28 -16.15 -10.89
CA LYS A 65 2.50 -15.91 -11.67
C LYS A 65 3.09 -14.54 -11.30
N ASN A 66 4.41 -14.50 -11.06
CA ASN A 66 5.16 -13.32 -10.60
C ASN A 66 4.74 -12.79 -9.21
N ALA A 67 4.10 -13.62 -8.38
CA ALA A 67 3.82 -13.24 -7.01
C ALA A 67 5.09 -13.19 -6.15
N THR A 68 5.09 -12.27 -5.20
CA THR A 68 6.21 -11.95 -4.30
C THR A 68 5.80 -12.12 -2.83
N THR A 69 6.73 -11.94 -1.91
CA THR A 69 6.50 -11.91 -0.46
C THR A 69 5.31 -11.02 -0.07
N TYR A 70 5.12 -9.87 -0.72
CA TYR A 70 3.98 -9.00 -0.46
C TYR A 70 2.63 -9.66 -0.79
N HIS A 71 2.56 -10.37 -1.91
CA HIS A 71 1.34 -11.08 -2.32
C HIS A 71 0.97 -12.17 -1.31
N ARG A 72 1.97 -12.91 -0.84
CA ARG A 72 1.81 -13.92 0.21
C ARG A 72 1.29 -13.29 1.50
N ILE A 73 1.96 -12.26 2.03
CA ILE A 73 1.57 -11.61 3.28
C ILE A 73 0.15 -11.05 3.19
N ILE A 74 -0.21 -10.40 2.08
CA ILE A 74 -1.58 -9.89 1.90
C ILE A 74 -2.59 -11.04 1.84
N ALA A 75 -2.30 -12.13 1.12
CA ALA A 75 -3.18 -13.29 1.02
C ALA A 75 -3.43 -13.95 2.38
N GLU A 76 -2.39 -14.06 3.22
CA GLU A 76 -2.49 -14.60 4.58
C GLU A 76 -3.23 -13.63 5.53
N ARG A 77 -2.96 -12.33 5.42
CA ARG A 77 -3.49 -11.31 6.34
C ARG A 77 -4.96 -10.99 6.08
N ARG A 78 -5.36 -10.95 4.81
CA ARG A 78 -6.72 -10.59 4.37
C ARG A 78 -7.82 -11.36 5.11
N PRO A 79 -7.88 -12.71 5.08
CA PRO A 79 -8.98 -13.44 5.72
C PRO A 79 -9.06 -13.21 7.24
N VAL A 80 -7.93 -12.98 7.90
CA VAL A 80 -7.89 -12.70 9.35
C VAL A 80 -8.49 -11.33 9.65
N VAL A 81 -8.08 -10.30 8.89
CA VAL A 81 -8.54 -8.92 9.08
C VAL A 81 -10.01 -8.81 8.70
N GLU A 82 -10.42 -9.32 7.54
CA GLU A 82 -11.79 -9.19 7.07
C GLU A 82 -12.78 -9.96 7.96
N ARG A 83 -12.38 -11.10 8.53
CA ARG A 83 -13.19 -11.81 9.53
C ARG A 83 -13.36 -11.00 10.82
N ARG A 84 -12.28 -10.35 11.29
CA ARG A 84 -12.29 -9.57 12.54
C ARG A 84 -13.09 -8.28 12.41
N PHE A 85 -12.94 -7.56 11.30
CA PHE A 85 -13.53 -6.23 11.13
C PHE A 85 -14.81 -6.23 10.28
N ARG A 86 -15.16 -7.36 9.66
CA ARG A 86 -16.33 -7.51 8.76
C ARG A 86 -16.35 -6.47 7.63
N LYS A 87 -15.17 -6.12 7.12
CA LYS A 87 -14.97 -5.13 6.05
C LYS A 87 -13.90 -5.60 5.09
N ASP A 88 -14.06 -5.29 3.81
CA ASP A 88 -13.07 -5.58 2.77
C ASP A 88 -11.81 -4.72 2.97
N MET A 89 -10.66 -5.38 3.08
CA MET A 89 -9.41 -4.73 3.46
C MET A 89 -8.87 -3.83 2.34
N MET A 90 -8.90 -4.32 1.10
CA MET A 90 -8.43 -3.58 -0.06
C MET A 90 -9.41 -2.47 -0.45
N GLY A 91 -10.71 -2.72 -0.38
CA GLY A 91 -11.75 -1.72 -0.57
C GLY A 91 -11.65 -0.58 0.43
N SER A 92 -11.42 -0.87 1.71
CA SER A 92 -11.21 0.15 2.74
C SER A 92 -10.02 1.06 2.42
N TYR A 93 -8.90 0.49 1.95
CA TYR A 93 -7.75 1.27 1.49
C TYR A 93 -8.11 2.13 0.27
N THR A 94 -8.73 1.54 -0.75
CA THR A 94 -9.18 2.24 -1.97
C THR A 94 -10.14 3.40 -1.67
N ASN A 95 -11.10 3.20 -0.77
CA ASN A 95 -12.12 4.19 -0.41
C ASN A 95 -11.50 5.44 0.21
N LEU A 96 -10.48 5.29 1.06
CA LEU A 96 -9.80 6.45 1.67
C LEU A 96 -9.22 7.40 0.63
N PHE A 97 -8.62 6.87 -0.45
CA PHE A 97 -8.09 7.70 -1.53
C PHE A 97 -9.20 8.28 -2.40
N GLN A 98 -10.30 7.55 -2.64
CA GLN A 98 -11.46 8.06 -3.36
C GLN A 98 -12.09 9.23 -2.60
N TRP A 99 -12.32 9.10 -1.30
CA TRP A 99 -12.87 10.17 -0.47
C TRP A 99 -11.92 11.37 -0.36
N ARG A 100 -10.59 11.15 -0.35
CA ARG A 100 -9.61 12.25 -0.45
C ARG A 100 -9.80 13.03 -1.74
N ASN A 101 -9.88 12.32 -2.86
CA ASN A 101 -10.01 12.93 -4.17
C ASN A 101 -11.34 13.69 -4.29
N ALA A 102 -12.46 13.05 -3.95
CA ALA A 102 -13.79 13.67 -3.95
C ALA A 102 -13.82 14.94 -3.09
N TYR A 103 -13.26 14.90 -1.88
CA TYR A 103 -13.19 16.09 -1.02
C TYR A 103 -12.32 17.22 -1.62
N ALA A 104 -11.21 16.87 -2.29
CA ALA A 104 -10.30 17.85 -2.87
C ALA A 104 -10.85 18.51 -4.14
N HIS A 105 -11.55 17.76 -4.99
CA HIS A 105 -12.02 18.24 -6.31
C HIS A 105 -13.50 18.67 -6.29
N GLU A 106 -14.36 17.93 -5.60
CA GLU A 106 -15.82 18.11 -5.64
C GLU A 106 -16.35 18.80 -4.37
N ARG A 107 -15.48 19.08 -3.39
CA ARG A 107 -15.81 19.65 -2.06
C ARG A 107 -16.95 18.92 -1.34
N SER A 108 -17.22 17.68 -1.74
CA SER A 108 -18.27 16.86 -1.18
C SER A 108 -17.81 15.41 -1.12
N THR A 109 -18.26 14.70 -0.09
CA THR A 109 -18.13 13.26 0.01
C THR A 109 -19.36 12.77 0.78
N SER A 110 -19.94 11.66 0.34
CA SER A 110 -21.01 11.00 1.09
C SER A 110 -20.50 10.28 2.35
N ALA A 111 -19.17 10.16 2.49
CA ALA A 111 -18.55 9.48 3.62
C ALA A 111 -18.61 10.33 4.90
N THR A 112 -19.07 9.70 5.98
CA THR A 112 -19.02 10.28 7.32
C THR A 112 -17.63 10.16 7.93
N LEU A 113 -17.38 10.89 9.02
CA LEU A 113 -16.13 10.72 9.79
C LEU A 113 -15.97 9.27 10.30
N LEU A 114 -17.08 8.62 10.66
CA LEU A 114 -17.07 7.22 11.10
C LEU A 114 -16.64 6.28 9.97
N ASP A 115 -17.13 6.49 8.74
CA ASP A 115 -16.74 5.69 7.58
C ASP A 115 -15.23 5.79 7.30
N VAL A 116 -14.69 7.01 7.40
CA VAL A 116 -13.25 7.28 7.27
C VAL A 116 -12.46 6.59 8.37
N TYR A 117 -12.91 6.70 9.62
CA TYR A 117 -12.26 6.08 10.77
C TYR A 117 -12.24 4.56 10.66
N GLU A 118 -13.38 3.93 10.36
CA GLU A 118 -13.47 2.48 10.22
C GLU A 118 -12.65 1.97 9.04
N SER A 119 -12.65 2.70 7.92
CA SER A 119 -11.82 2.35 6.76
C SER A 119 -10.34 2.48 7.08
N HIS A 120 -9.93 3.51 7.83
CA HIS A 120 -8.56 3.66 8.32
C HIS A 120 -8.11 2.49 9.20
N ARG A 121 -8.95 2.05 10.14
CA ARG A 121 -8.65 0.91 11.03
C ARG A 121 -8.33 -0.37 10.28
N VAL A 122 -8.90 -0.56 9.10
CA VAL A 122 -8.70 -1.75 8.27
C VAL A 122 -7.60 -1.51 7.23
N ALA A 123 -7.58 -0.35 6.59
CA ALA A 123 -6.62 0.01 5.54
C ALA A 123 -5.16 0.04 6.02
N GLN A 124 -4.92 0.34 7.30
CA GLN A 124 -3.57 0.31 7.87
C GLN A 124 -2.91 -1.06 7.74
N TYR A 125 -3.68 -2.16 7.67
CA TYR A 125 -3.13 -3.50 7.47
C TYR A 125 -2.59 -3.70 6.05
N VAL A 126 -3.10 -2.98 5.05
CA VAL A 126 -2.56 -3.01 3.68
C VAL A 126 -1.16 -2.41 3.66
N VAL A 127 -1.01 -1.22 4.24
CA VAL A 127 0.28 -0.52 4.33
C VAL A 127 1.25 -1.28 5.24
N GLY A 128 0.79 -1.74 6.41
CA GLY A 128 1.63 -2.53 7.32
C GLY A 128 2.10 -3.85 6.70
N SER A 129 1.27 -4.51 5.89
CA SER A 129 1.69 -5.71 5.14
C SER A 129 2.74 -5.39 4.07
N PHE A 130 2.66 -4.20 3.48
CA PHE A 130 3.65 -3.73 2.51
C PHE A 130 5.00 -3.47 3.17
N VAL A 131 5.02 -2.70 4.26
CA VAL A 131 6.24 -2.47 5.05
C VAL A 131 6.87 -3.79 5.46
N LYS A 132 6.07 -4.69 6.04
CA LYS A 132 6.53 -6.00 6.48
C LYS A 132 7.11 -6.83 5.32
N ALA A 133 6.57 -6.73 4.11
CA ALA A 133 7.11 -7.46 2.95
C ALA A 133 8.52 -7.00 2.57
N PHE A 134 8.84 -5.72 2.75
CA PHE A 134 10.17 -5.15 2.50
C PHE A 134 11.13 -5.33 3.69
N GLU A 135 10.63 -5.77 4.84
CA GLU A 135 11.45 -6.23 5.97
C GLU A 135 11.81 -7.73 5.84
N GLU A 136 10.89 -8.54 5.28
CA GLU A 136 11.07 -9.99 5.10
C GLU A 136 11.80 -10.39 3.80
N GLY A 137 11.73 -9.58 2.75
CA GLY A 137 12.30 -9.85 1.43
C GLY A 137 13.49 -8.97 1.11
#